data_AF-E4PSK0-F1
#
_entry.id   AF-E4PSK0-F1
#
_cell.length_a   1.000
_cell.length_b   1.000
_cell.length_c   1.000
_cell.angle_alpha   90.00
_cell.angle_beta   90.00
_cell.angle_gamma   90.00
#
_symmetry.space_group_name_H-M   'P 1'
#
loop_
_entity.id
_entity.type
_entity.pdbx_description
1 polymer ?
#
loop_
_entity_poly.entity_id
_entity_poly.type
_entity_poly.pdbx_seq_one_letter_code
_entity_poly.pdbx_strand_id
1 'polypeptide(L)'
;MDKKRKKIIIGFSLFLTAIQIIIFPVALFYSMKGNPNELLLKIPTGFEVSGVDYNSKAEKTKSIINNIKNLVFGNNKNEELIFVESQKKEKELLKEAKTLSEKYLHSKSTEDYSNLINFFNKNWLFALSNIEKFNLNFHKYWYFEQDAKSDAEHTADFLNKVRNKTPNETNFSIKSKYFNHFQIGEESKHSDNNFLYIRQSKIIFRFVVSKLKENKQNYELKFDKIIFFPDSNTERISVQTISDTIHVALYHHNEEGYKKFERDIVGEYGLAWDSILTFKGEKENEK
;
A
#
# COMPACT_ATOMS: atom_id res chain seq x y z
N MET A 1 8.66 -46.23 -50.10
CA MET A 1 7.35 -45.52 -50.17
C MET A 1 6.90 -45.46 -51.61
N ASP A 2 5.72 -45.97 -51.92
CA ASP A 2 5.21 -46.13 -53.29
C ASP A 2 5.10 -44.79 -54.04
N LYS A 3 5.47 -44.75 -55.33
CA LYS A 3 5.55 -43.51 -56.14
C LYS A 3 4.23 -42.74 -56.16
N LYS A 4 3.09 -43.45 -56.09
CA LYS A 4 1.75 -42.85 -55.96
C LYS A 4 1.56 -42.09 -54.64
N ARG A 5 2.01 -42.65 -53.52
CA ARG A 5 1.88 -42.00 -52.19
C ARG A 5 2.75 -40.74 -52.10
N LYS A 6 3.94 -40.75 -52.72
CA LYS A 6 4.82 -39.56 -52.75
C LYS A 6 4.23 -38.40 -53.55
N LYS A 7 3.54 -38.67 -54.66
CA LYS A 7 2.85 -37.63 -55.46
C LYS A 7 1.68 -37.00 -54.71
N ILE A 8 0.91 -37.80 -53.96
CA ILE A 8 -0.24 -37.30 -53.18
C ILE A 8 0.23 -36.37 -52.04
N ILE A 9 1.29 -36.76 -51.32
CA ILE A 9 1.82 -35.95 -50.21
C ILE A 9 2.41 -34.62 -50.72
N ILE A 10 3.15 -34.65 -51.83
CA ILE A 10 3.70 -33.43 -52.44
C ILE A 10 2.57 -32.52 -52.95
N GLY A 11 1.54 -33.07 -53.58
CA GLY A 11 0.37 -32.31 -54.04
C GLY A 11 -0.37 -31.62 -52.89
N PHE A 12 -0.57 -32.32 -51.78
CA PHE A 12 -1.26 -31.76 -50.60
C PHE A 12 -0.43 -30.68 -49.90
N SER A 13 0.90 -30.84 -49.85
CA SER A 13 1.81 -29.83 -49.29
C SER A 13 1.87 -28.56 -50.14
N LEU A 14 1.85 -28.69 -51.47
CA LEU A 14 1.78 -27.54 -52.40
C LEU A 14 0.42 -26.83 -52.33
N PHE A 15 -0.67 -27.56 -52.09
CA PHE A 15 -1.99 -26.97 -51.89
C PHE A 15 -2.08 -26.17 -50.59
N LEU A 16 -1.56 -26.69 -49.47
CA LEU A 16 -1.53 -25.98 -48.19
C LEU A 16 -0.68 -24.71 -48.22
N THR A 17 0.46 -24.74 -48.93
CA THR A 17 1.31 -23.55 -49.11
C THR A 17 0.65 -22.51 -50.03
N ALA A 18 -0.04 -22.92 -51.09
CA ALA A 18 -0.80 -22.01 -51.94
C ALA A 18 -1.95 -21.31 -51.18
N ILE A 19 -2.64 -22.01 -50.27
CA ILE A 19 -3.68 -21.42 -49.41
C ILE A 19 -3.11 -20.31 -48.52
N GLN A 20 -1.94 -20.53 -47.91
CA GLN A 20 -1.31 -19.52 -47.05
C GLN A 20 -0.93 -18.26 -47.83
N ILE A 21 -0.45 -18.41 -49.08
CA ILE A 21 -0.08 -17.29 -49.95
C ILE A 21 -1.30 -16.48 -50.40
N ILE A 22 -2.49 -17.09 -50.50
CA ILE A 22 -3.72 -16.39 -50.91
C ILE A 22 -4.41 -15.71 -49.71
N ILE A 23 -4.42 -16.34 -48.53
CA ILE A 23 -5.13 -15.79 -47.36
C ILE A 23 -4.39 -14.60 -46.73
N PHE A 24 -3.05 -14.64 -46.69
CA PHE A 24 -2.26 -13.59 -46.04
C PHE A 24 -2.43 -12.19 -46.67
N PRO A 25 -2.38 -12.03 -48.00
CA PRO A 25 -2.56 -10.73 -48.65
C PRO A 25 -3.98 -10.21 -48.47
N VAL A 26 -5.00 -11.08 -48.49
CA VAL A 26 -6.40 -10.68 -48.29
C VAL A 26 -6.63 -10.18 -46.87
N ALA A 27 -6.11 -10.88 -45.86
CA ALA A 27 -6.19 -10.44 -44.47
C ALA A 27 -5.47 -9.09 -44.23
N LEU A 28 -4.29 -8.90 -44.85
CA LEU A 28 -3.55 -7.63 -44.79
C LEU A 28 -4.27 -6.49 -45.53
N PHE A 29 -4.92 -6.77 -46.67
CA PHE A 29 -5.70 -5.77 -47.40
C PHE A 29 -6.95 -5.34 -46.62
N TYR A 30 -7.61 -6.27 -45.92
CA TYR A 30 -8.73 -5.94 -45.03
C TYR A 30 -8.28 -5.15 -43.79
N SER A 31 -7.08 -5.43 -43.24
CA SER A 31 -6.54 -4.64 -42.12
C SER A 31 -6.08 -3.23 -42.53
N MET A 32 -5.68 -3.03 -43.80
CA MET A 32 -5.20 -1.73 -44.29
C MET A 32 -6.29 -0.81 -44.85
N LYS A 33 -7.49 -1.33 -45.18
CA LYS A 33 -8.62 -0.53 -45.67
C LYS A 33 -9.48 0.11 -44.56
N GLY A 34 -9.18 -0.14 -43.30
CA GLY A 34 -9.86 0.50 -42.18
C GLY A 34 -9.38 1.94 -41.99
N ASN A 35 -10.29 2.89 -42.09
CA ASN A 35 -10.03 4.29 -41.75
C ASN A 35 -9.54 4.35 -40.28
N PRO A 36 -8.34 4.88 -39.97
CA PRO A 36 -7.80 4.87 -38.61
C PRO A 36 -8.68 5.62 -37.59
N ASN A 37 -9.60 6.45 -38.08
CA ASN A 37 -10.58 7.17 -37.27
C ASN A 37 -11.91 6.40 -37.07
N GLU A 38 -12.11 5.24 -37.70
CA GLU A 38 -13.32 4.39 -37.55
C GLU A 38 -13.12 3.16 -36.67
N LEU A 39 -11.92 2.95 -36.10
CA LEU A 39 -11.73 2.04 -34.97
C LEU A 39 -12.20 2.68 -33.66
N LEU A 40 -13.42 3.22 -33.66
CA LEU A 40 -14.20 3.29 -32.43
C LEU A 40 -14.52 1.84 -32.07
N LEU A 41 -13.66 1.24 -31.26
CA LEU A 41 -13.98 0.05 -30.49
C LEU A 41 -15.35 0.28 -29.85
N LYS A 42 -16.41 -0.28 -30.46
CA LYS A 42 -17.70 -0.40 -29.79
C LYS A 42 -17.44 -1.30 -28.61
N ILE A 43 -17.25 -0.68 -27.44
CA ILE A 43 -17.20 -1.38 -26.17
C ILE A 43 -18.47 -2.24 -26.12
N PRO A 44 -18.35 -3.58 -25.99
CA PRO A 44 -19.51 -4.43 -25.87
C PRO A 44 -20.36 -3.92 -24.71
N THR A 45 -21.61 -3.54 -24.97
CA THR A 45 -22.55 -3.12 -23.94
C THR A 45 -22.71 -4.28 -22.95
N GLY A 46 -22.30 -4.06 -21.70
CA GLY A 46 -22.29 -5.07 -20.64
C GLY A 46 -20.94 -5.28 -19.94
N PHE A 47 -19.85 -4.69 -20.43
CA PHE A 47 -18.54 -4.73 -19.76
C PHE A 47 -18.01 -3.32 -19.48
N GLU A 48 -17.73 -3.01 -18.22
CA GLU A 48 -17.00 -1.79 -17.83
C GLU A 48 -15.55 -1.89 -18.32
N VAL A 49 -15.27 -1.25 -19.45
CA VAL A 49 -13.88 -1.04 -19.91
C VAL A 49 -13.37 0.22 -19.20
N SER A 50 -12.54 0.02 -18.17
CA SER A 50 -11.81 1.11 -17.52
C SER A 50 -10.69 1.59 -18.46
N GLY A 51 -10.90 2.74 -19.11
CA GLY A 51 -9.90 3.41 -19.93
C GLY A 51 -8.65 3.72 -19.11
N VAL A 52 -7.46 3.49 -19.67
CA VAL A 52 -6.16 3.66 -19.01
C VAL A 52 -6.01 5.10 -18.50
N ASP A 53 -5.72 5.21 -17.20
CA ASP A 53 -6.46 6.11 -16.33
C ASP A 53 -5.49 7.04 -15.56
N TYR A 54 -5.28 8.27 -16.03
CA TYR A 54 -4.68 9.32 -15.20
C TYR A 54 -5.61 9.69 -14.02
N ASN A 55 -6.91 9.38 -14.12
CA ASN A 55 -7.88 9.48 -13.04
C ASN A 55 -7.80 8.29 -12.04
N SER A 56 -7.17 7.16 -12.38
CA SER A 56 -7.25 5.92 -11.57
C SER A 56 -6.62 6.08 -10.20
N LYS A 57 -5.46 6.70 -10.12
CA LYS A 57 -4.72 6.79 -8.84
C LYS A 57 -5.43 7.72 -7.87
N ALA A 58 -5.95 8.83 -8.40
CA ALA A 58 -6.73 9.79 -7.64
C ALA A 58 -8.07 9.18 -7.19
N GLU A 59 -8.82 8.56 -8.10
CA GLU A 59 -10.08 7.90 -7.79
C GLU A 59 -9.90 6.68 -6.87
N LYS A 60 -8.83 5.90 -7.06
CA LYS A 60 -8.46 4.82 -6.14
C LYS A 60 -8.15 5.36 -4.75
N THR A 61 -7.35 6.43 -4.66
CA THR A 61 -7.04 7.08 -3.38
C THR A 61 -8.32 7.58 -2.71
N LYS A 62 -9.21 8.24 -3.46
CA LYS A 62 -10.51 8.70 -2.97
C LYS A 62 -11.40 7.56 -2.51
N SER A 63 -11.43 6.45 -3.24
CA SER A 63 -12.15 5.23 -2.85
C SER A 63 -11.60 4.65 -1.54
N ILE A 64 -10.28 4.58 -1.38
CA ILE A 64 -9.62 4.14 -0.15
C ILE A 64 -10.03 5.04 1.04
N ILE A 65 -9.92 6.36 0.88
CA ILE A 65 -10.33 7.31 1.93
C ILE A 65 -11.82 7.18 2.26
N ASN A 66 -12.68 7.00 1.27
CA ASN A 66 -14.11 6.80 1.50
C ASN A 66 -14.40 5.48 2.24
N ASN A 67 -13.68 4.41 1.93
CA ASN A 67 -13.81 3.14 2.66
C ASN A 67 -13.42 3.32 4.13
N ILE A 68 -12.35 4.05 4.43
CA ILE A 68 -11.94 4.36 5.80
C ILE A 68 -13.01 5.19 6.52
N LYS A 69 -13.52 6.25 5.90
CA LYS A 69 -14.61 7.05 6.47
C LYS A 69 -15.84 6.20 6.77
N ASN A 70 -16.23 5.31 5.85
CA ASN A 70 -17.35 4.40 6.07
C ASN A 70 -17.11 3.43 7.24
N LEU A 71 -15.87 2.97 7.44
CA LEU A 71 -15.51 2.14 8.59
C LEU A 71 -15.54 2.91 9.92
N VAL A 72 -15.15 4.18 9.91
CA VAL A 72 -15.08 5.01 11.12
C VAL A 72 -16.46 5.56 11.52
N PHE A 73 -17.20 6.10 10.57
CA PHE A 73 -18.46 6.80 10.83
C PHE A 73 -19.70 5.96 10.54
N GLY A 74 -19.61 4.92 9.70
CA GLY A 74 -20.76 4.12 9.27
C GLY A 74 -21.90 4.99 8.74
N ASN A 75 -23.02 4.96 9.48
CA ASN A 75 -24.23 5.71 9.16
C ASN A 75 -24.30 7.11 9.81
N ASN A 76 -23.34 7.47 10.67
CA ASN A 76 -23.33 8.75 11.38
C ASN A 76 -22.78 9.88 10.49
N LYS A 77 -23.59 10.33 9.53
CA LYS A 77 -23.19 11.35 8.53
C LYS A 77 -22.96 12.74 9.12
N ASN A 78 -23.61 13.07 10.24
CA ASN A 78 -23.40 14.35 10.91
C ASN A 78 -21.99 14.43 11.51
N GLU A 79 -21.54 13.38 12.18
CA GLU A 79 -20.20 13.32 12.74
C GLU A 79 -19.13 13.25 11.64
N GLU A 80 -19.39 12.49 10.56
CA GLU A 80 -18.53 12.50 9.36
C GLU A 80 -18.35 13.93 8.83
N LEU A 81 -19.44 14.69 8.69
CA LEU A 81 -19.40 16.06 8.19
C LEU A 81 -18.59 16.98 9.12
N ILE A 82 -18.90 16.96 10.44
CA ILE A 82 -18.18 17.77 11.44
C ILE A 82 -16.68 17.45 11.40
N PHE A 83 -16.33 16.17 11.36
CA PHE A 83 -14.95 15.74 11.25
C PHE A 83 -14.32 16.25 9.97
N VAL A 84 -14.91 15.99 8.79
CA VAL A 84 -14.36 16.43 7.50
C VAL A 84 -14.14 17.95 7.45
N GLU A 85 -15.08 18.75 7.95
CA GLU A 85 -14.91 20.21 8.03
C GLU A 85 -13.74 20.61 8.94
N SER A 86 -13.55 19.94 10.08
CA SER A 86 -12.41 20.19 10.97
C SER A 86 -11.05 19.97 10.29
N GLN A 87 -11.00 19.07 9.30
CA GLN A 87 -9.79 18.68 8.58
C GLN A 87 -9.45 19.64 7.42
N LYS A 88 -10.36 20.57 7.07
CA LYS A 88 -10.14 21.57 6.00
C LYS A 88 -9.27 22.76 6.43
N LYS A 89 -8.95 22.88 7.72
CA LYS A 89 -8.07 23.94 8.26
C LYS A 89 -6.58 23.66 7.97
N GLU A 90 -6.28 23.38 6.70
CA GLU A 90 -4.99 22.83 6.26
C GLU A 90 -3.80 23.67 6.73
N LYS A 91 -3.85 25.00 6.62
CA LYS A 91 -2.76 25.90 7.04
C LYS A 91 -2.45 25.81 8.53
N GLU A 92 -3.47 25.74 9.37
CA GLU A 92 -3.32 25.61 10.82
C GLU A 92 -2.73 24.24 11.19
N LEU A 93 -3.28 23.18 10.58
CA LEU A 93 -2.83 21.81 10.79
C LEU A 93 -1.39 21.58 10.30
N LEU A 94 -0.99 22.16 9.15
CA LEU A 94 0.39 22.11 8.66
C LEU A 94 1.34 22.82 9.62
N LYS A 95 0.95 23.98 10.16
CA LYS A 95 1.76 24.73 11.13
C LYS A 95 1.96 23.92 12.42
N GLU A 96 0.88 23.35 12.95
CA GLU A 96 0.94 22.49 14.15
C GLU A 96 1.80 21.25 13.90
N ALA A 97 1.59 20.57 12.77
CA ALA A 97 2.39 19.42 12.37
C ALA A 97 3.89 19.76 12.26
N LYS A 98 4.23 20.93 11.69
CA LYS A 98 5.60 21.43 11.60
C LYS A 98 6.20 21.64 12.99
N THR A 99 5.52 22.36 13.88
CA THR A 99 6.01 22.61 15.25
C THR A 99 6.22 21.30 16.03
N LEU A 100 5.28 20.36 15.95
CA LEU A 100 5.42 19.07 16.63
C LEU A 100 6.55 18.22 16.03
N SER A 101 6.70 18.25 14.70
CA SER A 101 7.78 17.58 13.99
C SER A 101 9.16 18.10 14.41
N GLU A 102 9.33 19.42 14.49
CA GLU A 102 10.58 20.06 14.90
C GLU A 102 10.95 19.71 16.33
N LYS A 103 9.97 19.74 17.25
CA LYS A 103 10.17 19.32 18.65
C LYS A 103 10.64 17.86 18.74
N TYR A 104 9.93 16.96 18.07
CA TYR A 104 10.29 15.54 18.04
C TYR A 104 11.68 15.30 17.43
N LEU A 105 12.01 15.96 16.31
CA LEU A 105 13.31 15.79 15.66
C LEU A 105 14.47 16.33 16.52
N HIS A 106 14.21 17.33 17.36
CA HIS A 106 15.20 17.90 18.28
C HIS A 106 15.43 17.01 19.51
N SER A 107 14.37 16.62 20.22
CA SER A 107 14.47 15.91 21.50
C SER A 107 14.49 14.38 21.35
N LYS A 108 13.77 13.86 20.35
CA LYS A 108 13.39 12.44 20.20
C LYS A 108 12.80 11.83 21.47
N SER A 109 12.15 12.64 22.30
CA SER A 109 11.56 12.20 23.57
C SER A 109 10.29 11.37 23.36
N THR A 110 9.96 10.51 24.33
CA THR A 110 8.70 9.75 24.33
C THR A 110 7.47 10.66 24.36
N GLU A 111 7.56 11.80 25.05
CA GLU A 111 6.48 12.78 25.13
C GLU A 111 6.24 13.45 23.78
N ASP A 112 7.30 13.93 23.12
CA ASP A 112 7.17 14.57 21.79
C ASP A 112 6.72 13.57 20.72
N TYR A 113 7.17 12.32 20.79
CA TYR A 113 6.67 11.24 19.95
C TYR A 113 5.15 11.05 20.13
N SER A 114 4.70 10.97 21.38
CA SER A 114 3.29 10.77 21.72
C SER A 114 2.42 11.94 21.27
N ASN A 115 2.90 13.17 21.46
CA ASN A 115 2.21 14.38 21.02
C ASN A 115 2.05 14.41 19.49
N LEU A 116 3.10 14.04 18.75
CA LEU A 116 3.06 13.99 17.29
C LEU A 116 2.13 12.89 16.76
N ILE A 117 2.17 11.69 17.34
CA ILE A 117 1.25 10.61 16.97
C ILE A 117 -0.21 10.96 17.32
N ASN A 118 -0.46 11.56 18.49
CA ASN A 118 -1.80 12.00 18.87
C ASN A 118 -2.36 13.04 17.91
N PHE A 119 -1.52 13.98 17.45
CA PHE A 119 -1.90 14.92 16.40
C PHE A 119 -2.34 14.20 15.12
N PHE A 120 -1.57 13.20 14.64
CA PHE A 120 -1.94 12.45 13.44
C PHE A 120 -3.17 11.57 13.62
N ASN A 121 -3.38 10.98 14.81
CA ASN A 121 -4.58 10.21 15.11
C ASN A 121 -5.84 11.09 15.03
N LYS A 122 -5.79 12.28 15.65
CA LYS A 122 -6.88 13.25 15.62
C LYS A 122 -7.12 13.81 14.21
N ASN A 123 -6.06 13.95 13.42
CA ASN A 123 -6.09 14.60 12.11
C ASN A 123 -5.73 13.65 10.96
N TRP A 124 -6.21 12.41 11.03
CA TRP A 124 -5.76 11.35 10.11
C TRP A 124 -6.14 11.65 8.65
N LEU A 125 -7.30 12.26 8.41
CA LEU A 125 -7.74 12.58 7.05
C LEU A 125 -6.88 13.69 6.46
N PHE A 126 -6.54 14.70 7.25
CA PHE A 126 -5.55 15.71 6.88
C PHE A 126 -4.20 15.07 6.56
N ALA A 127 -3.70 14.17 7.42
CA ALA A 127 -2.40 13.52 7.25
C ALA A 127 -2.34 12.70 5.95
N LEU A 128 -3.37 11.88 5.68
CA LEU A 128 -3.44 11.06 4.47
C LEU A 128 -3.62 11.91 3.20
N SER A 129 -4.38 13.01 3.27
CA SER A 129 -4.63 13.89 2.11
C SER A 129 -3.41 14.74 1.73
N ASN A 130 -2.47 14.90 2.67
CA ASN A 130 -1.26 15.71 2.50
C ASN A 130 0.01 14.87 2.70
N ILE A 131 -0.06 13.55 2.47
CA ILE A 131 1.02 12.63 2.85
C ILE A 131 2.36 12.97 2.18
N GLU A 132 2.33 13.60 1.00
CA GLU A 132 3.51 14.07 0.26
C GLU A 132 4.25 15.23 0.94
N LYS A 133 3.61 15.90 1.91
CA LYS A 133 4.21 16.96 2.74
C LYS A 133 5.04 16.41 3.89
N PHE A 134 5.11 15.09 4.07
CA PHE A 134 5.80 14.47 5.20
C PHE A 134 6.97 13.57 4.77
N ASN A 135 8.02 13.58 5.57
CA ASN A 135 9.09 12.60 5.53
C ASN A 135 8.76 11.43 6.47
N LEU A 136 9.29 10.27 6.15
CA LEU A 136 9.40 9.14 7.07
C LEU A 136 10.74 9.25 7.77
N ASN A 137 10.75 9.35 9.09
CA ASN A 137 11.98 9.26 9.87
C ASN A 137 12.07 7.89 10.52
N PHE A 138 13.28 7.34 10.49
CA PHE A 138 13.61 6.12 11.21
C PHE A 138 13.41 6.33 12.71
N HIS A 139 12.53 5.55 13.31
CA HIS A 139 12.37 5.49 14.76
C HIS A 139 13.03 4.23 15.32
N LYS A 140 12.69 3.05 14.75
CA LYS A 140 13.34 1.77 15.05
C LYS A 140 13.16 0.78 13.91
N TYR A 141 13.87 -0.34 13.94
CA TYR A 141 13.53 -1.46 13.07
C TYR A 141 12.20 -2.08 13.50
N TRP A 142 11.39 -2.46 12.52
CA TRP A 142 10.17 -3.20 12.77
C TRP A 142 10.49 -4.69 12.91
N TYR A 143 10.09 -5.26 14.04
CA TYR A 143 10.08 -6.69 14.35
C TYR A 143 9.08 -6.93 15.49
N PHE A 144 8.79 -8.20 15.80
CA PHE A 144 7.90 -8.56 16.91
C PHE A 144 8.70 -8.73 18.20
N GLU A 145 8.22 -8.12 19.28
CA GLU A 145 8.76 -8.42 20.62
C GLU A 145 8.43 -9.86 21.00
N GLN A 146 9.21 -10.47 21.89
CA GLN A 146 8.95 -11.82 22.38
C GLN A 146 7.53 -11.95 22.94
N ASP A 147 6.85 -13.03 22.58
CA ASP A 147 5.49 -13.30 23.02
C ASP A 147 5.44 -13.72 24.48
N ALA A 148 4.75 -12.95 25.32
CA ALA A 148 4.65 -13.22 26.75
C ALA A 148 3.81 -14.45 27.12
N LYS A 149 3.09 -15.08 26.18
CA LYS A 149 2.20 -16.23 26.46
C LYS A 149 2.78 -17.57 26.00
N SER A 150 3.60 -17.57 24.95
CA SER A 150 4.13 -18.77 24.30
C SER A 150 5.65 -18.82 24.27
N ASP A 151 6.33 -17.79 24.80
CA ASP A 151 7.77 -17.56 24.69
C ASP A 151 8.30 -17.54 23.24
N ALA A 152 7.39 -17.48 22.25
CA ALA A 152 7.75 -17.40 20.85
C ALA A 152 8.54 -16.11 20.56
N GLU A 153 9.67 -16.27 19.89
CA GLU A 153 10.57 -15.16 19.58
C GLU A 153 11.25 -15.32 18.22
N HIS A 154 11.95 -14.27 17.81
CA HIS A 154 12.80 -14.30 16.63
C HIS A 154 14.08 -15.09 16.87
N THR A 155 14.69 -15.58 15.79
CA THR A 155 15.98 -16.26 15.86
C THR A 155 17.08 -15.33 16.38
N ALA A 156 18.06 -15.90 17.09
CA ALA A 156 19.22 -15.14 17.58
C ALA A 156 19.98 -14.46 16.43
N ASP A 157 20.08 -15.12 15.27
CA ASP A 157 20.72 -14.56 14.07
C ASP A 157 19.99 -13.32 13.56
N PHE A 158 18.66 -13.36 13.51
CA PHE A 158 17.86 -12.19 13.14
C PHE A 158 18.03 -11.04 14.14
N LEU A 159 17.92 -11.32 15.45
CA LEU A 159 18.09 -10.31 16.48
C LEU A 159 19.49 -9.67 16.45
N ASN A 160 20.53 -10.47 16.21
CA ASN A 160 21.89 -9.98 16.02
C ASN A 160 22.01 -9.11 14.77
N LYS A 161 21.38 -9.50 13.66
CA LYS A 161 21.33 -8.69 12.43
C LYS A 161 20.68 -7.33 12.67
N VAL A 162 19.57 -7.28 13.40
CA VAL A 162 18.87 -6.02 13.75
C VAL A 162 19.75 -5.13 14.63
N ARG A 163 20.34 -5.69 15.69
CA ARG A 163 21.19 -4.94 16.63
C ARG A 163 22.43 -4.32 15.97
N ASN A 164 23.01 -5.03 15.00
CA ASN A 164 24.26 -4.60 14.35
C ASN A 164 24.05 -3.75 13.10
N LYS A 165 22.81 -3.55 12.64
CA LYS A 165 22.53 -2.77 11.42
C LYS A 165 22.27 -1.30 11.77
N THR A 166 23.17 -0.41 11.40
CA THR A 166 22.87 1.04 11.35
C THR A 166 22.14 1.36 10.04
N PRO A 167 21.02 2.11 10.07
CA PRO A 167 20.35 2.52 8.85
C PRO A 167 21.22 3.53 8.08
N ASN A 168 21.37 3.34 6.77
CA ASN A 168 22.21 4.19 5.92
C ASN A 168 21.66 5.62 5.79
N GLU A 169 20.34 5.73 5.78
CA GLU A 169 19.60 6.99 5.83
C GLU A 169 18.62 6.92 6.99
N THR A 170 18.29 8.05 7.60
CA THR A 170 17.31 8.11 8.70
C THR A 170 16.07 8.91 8.35
N ASN A 171 15.99 9.40 7.11
CA ASN A 171 14.90 10.21 6.60
C ASN A 171 14.61 9.84 5.14
N PHE A 172 13.33 9.61 4.82
CA PHE A 172 12.88 9.33 3.46
C PHE A 172 11.74 10.28 3.06
N SER A 173 11.85 10.88 1.88
CA SER A 173 10.87 11.85 1.40
C SER A 173 9.73 11.20 0.59
N ILE A 174 8.50 11.29 1.09
CA ILE A 174 7.30 10.75 0.41
C ILE A 174 6.93 11.61 -0.81
N LYS A 175 7.18 11.16 -2.04
CA LYS A 175 6.99 12.02 -3.23
C LYS A 175 5.57 12.09 -3.76
N SER A 176 4.76 11.06 -3.53
CA SER A 176 3.42 10.92 -4.08
C SER A 176 2.37 11.14 -2.99
N LYS A 177 1.20 11.66 -3.38
CA LYS A 177 0.01 11.74 -2.52
C LYS A 177 -0.97 10.59 -2.71
N TYR A 178 -0.69 9.71 -3.66
CA TYR A 178 -1.61 8.65 -4.08
C TYR A 178 -1.25 7.31 -3.46
N PHE A 179 -2.27 6.58 -3.00
CA PHE A 179 -2.17 5.22 -2.48
C PHE A 179 -2.43 4.19 -3.57
N ASN A 180 -1.75 3.04 -3.46
CA ASN A 180 -1.78 1.98 -4.47
C ASN A 180 -2.66 0.79 -4.05
N HIS A 181 -2.91 0.58 -2.77
CA HIS A 181 -3.62 -0.60 -2.27
C HIS A 181 -4.28 -0.30 -0.92
N PHE A 182 -5.40 -0.96 -0.66
CA PHE A 182 -6.09 -0.96 0.62
C PHE A 182 -6.57 -2.38 0.92
N GLN A 183 -6.43 -2.79 2.17
CA GLN A 183 -6.88 -4.09 2.63
C GLN A 183 -7.17 -4.07 4.13
N ILE A 184 -8.20 -4.82 4.54
CA ILE A 184 -8.46 -5.15 5.94
C ILE A 184 -7.61 -6.38 6.28
N GLY A 185 -6.90 -6.33 7.40
CA GLY A 185 -6.04 -7.41 7.85
C GLY A 185 -6.81 -8.60 8.39
N GLU A 186 -6.23 -9.79 8.21
CA GLU A 186 -6.68 -11.07 8.76
C GLU A 186 -6.82 -11.05 10.28
N GLU A 187 -5.99 -10.27 10.97
CA GLU A 187 -6.10 -10.10 12.42
C GLU A 187 -7.45 -9.47 12.86
N SER A 188 -8.14 -8.77 11.96
CA SER A 188 -9.46 -8.19 12.23
C SER A 188 -10.53 -9.27 12.43
N LYS A 189 -10.30 -10.50 11.95
CA LYS A 189 -11.21 -11.64 12.17
C LYS A 189 -11.21 -12.13 13.62
N HIS A 190 -10.15 -11.80 14.37
CA HIS A 190 -9.90 -12.29 15.73
C HIS A 190 -9.90 -11.15 16.75
N SER A 191 -10.40 -9.97 16.37
CA SER A 191 -10.42 -8.78 17.21
C SER A 191 -11.71 -8.01 17.01
N ASP A 192 -12.15 -7.28 18.04
CA ASP A 192 -13.21 -6.26 17.91
C ASP A 192 -12.74 -5.02 17.11
N ASN A 193 -11.45 -4.96 16.80
CA ASN A 193 -10.83 -3.89 16.03
C ASN A 193 -10.65 -4.28 14.56
N ASN A 194 -10.82 -3.33 13.66
CA ASN A 194 -10.42 -3.48 12.27
C ASN A 194 -9.00 -2.96 12.07
N PHE A 195 -8.12 -3.78 11.53
CA PHE A 195 -6.76 -3.39 11.16
C PHE A 195 -6.71 -3.08 9.67
N LEU A 196 -6.41 -1.84 9.34
CA LEU A 196 -6.43 -1.34 7.98
C LEU A 196 -5.00 -1.14 7.49
N TYR A 197 -4.75 -1.59 6.26
CA TYR A 197 -3.47 -1.46 5.60
C TYR A 197 -3.62 -0.64 4.34
N ILE A 198 -2.89 0.47 4.25
CA ILE A 198 -2.79 1.28 3.05
C ILE A 198 -1.36 1.21 2.55
N ARG A 199 -1.16 0.77 1.30
CA ARG A 199 0.18 0.75 0.69
C ARG A 199 0.39 1.93 -0.25
N GLN A 200 1.58 2.51 -0.15
CA GLN A 200 2.13 3.43 -1.13
C GLN A 200 3.57 3.02 -1.46
N SER A 201 3.80 2.42 -2.63
CA SER A 201 5.10 1.83 -3.00
C SER A 201 5.64 0.95 -1.84
N LYS A 202 6.85 1.23 -1.35
CA LYS A 202 7.55 0.58 -0.23
C LYS A 202 7.04 0.93 1.17
N ILE A 203 5.96 1.70 1.28
CA ILE A 203 5.42 2.19 2.55
C ILE A 203 4.08 1.52 2.83
N ILE A 204 3.90 1.04 4.04
CA ILE A 204 2.64 0.51 4.56
C ILE A 204 2.21 1.35 5.75
N PHE A 205 1.07 2.02 5.63
CA PHE A 205 0.40 2.67 6.75
C PHE A 205 -0.59 1.67 7.34
N ARG A 206 -0.35 1.26 8.59
CA ARG A 206 -1.24 0.40 9.36
C ARG A 206 -2.04 1.27 10.33
N PHE A 207 -3.35 1.06 10.35
CA PHE A 207 -4.28 1.73 11.26
C PHE A 207 -5.06 0.71 12.06
N VAL A 208 -5.47 1.09 13.27
CA VAL A 208 -6.49 0.38 14.03
C VAL A 208 -7.75 1.23 14.07
N VAL A 209 -8.89 0.63 13.74
CA VAL A 209 -10.21 1.21 13.95
C VAL A 209 -10.89 0.45 15.08
N SER A 210 -11.14 1.14 16.19
CA SER A 210 -11.66 0.57 17.43
C SER A 210 -12.97 1.22 17.83
N LYS A 211 -13.88 0.47 18.45
CA LYS A 211 -15.10 1.04 19.04
C LYS A 211 -14.75 1.95 20.22
N LEU A 212 -15.33 3.15 20.26
CA LEU A 212 -15.23 4.01 21.43
C LEU A 212 -16.05 3.43 22.58
N LYS A 213 -15.45 3.39 23.78
CA LYS A 213 -16.09 2.82 24.97
C LYS A 213 -17.32 3.61 25.42
N GLU A 214 -17.29 4.93 25.22
CA GLU A 214 -18.33 5.86 25.68
C GLU A 214 -19.53 5.93 24.73
N ASN A 215 -19.32 5.64 23.43
CA ASN A 215 -20.38 5.61 22.44
C ASN A 215 -20.18 4.42 21.49
N LYS A 216 -20.98 3.37 21.70
CA LYS A 216 -20.91 2.10 20.94
C LYS A 216 -21.15 2.25 19.43
N GLN A 217 -21.59 3.43 18.97
CA GLN A 217 -21.80 3.71 17.54
C GLN A 217 -20.65 4.45 16.87
N ASN A 218 -19.67 4.95 17.66
CA ASN A 218 -18.56 5.74 17.14
C ASN A 218 -17.27 4.91 17.20
N TYR A 219 -16.49 4.98 16.11
CA TYR A 219 -15.19 4.34 16.05
C TYR A 219 -14.09 5.40 16.05
N GLU A 220 -12.96 5.05 16.63
CA GLU A 220 -11.74 5.84 16.61
C GLU A 220 -10.73 5.18 15.67
N LEU A 221 -10.08 5.99 14.83
CA LEU A 221 -8.96 5.54 13.99
C LEU A 221 -7.64 6.01 14.60
N LYS A 222 -6.70 5.09 14.77
CA LYS A 222 -5.33 5.37 15.21
C LYS A 222 -4.32 4.87 14.20
N PHE A 223 -3.28 5.65 13.94
CA PHE A 223 -2.05 5.15 13.36
C PHE A 223 -1.45 4.14 14.33
N ASP A 224 -1.25 2.93 13.83
CA ASP A 224 -0.59 1.87 14.57
C ASP A 224 0.90 1.87 14.24
N LYS A 225 1.23 1.73 12.95
CA LYS A 225 2.59 1.62 12.43
C LYS A 225 2.70 2.23 11.05
N ILE A 226 3.89 2.74 10.74
CA ILE A 226 4.25 3.16 9.38
C ILE A 226 5.48 2.37 8.98
N ILE A 227 5.25 1.26 8.29
CA ILE A 227 6.28 0.31 7.94
C ILE A 227 6.90 0.72 6.61
N PHE A 228 8.20 0.99 6.60
CA PHE A 228 8.93 1.36 5.39
C PHE A 228 10.05 0.37 5.10
N PHE A 229 10.15 -0.07 3.84
CA PHE A 229 11.16 -1.03 3.38
C PHE A 229 12.21 -0.33 2.52
N PRO A 230 13.21 0.35 3.11
CA PRO A 230 14.19 1.14 2.35
C PRO A 230 14.98 0.27 1.35
N ASP A 231 15.43 -0.89 1.83
CA ASP A 231 16.33 -1.80 1.12
C ASP A 231 15.61 -2.73 0.12
N SER A 232 14.27 -2.67 0.05
CA SER A 232 13.51 -3.55 -0.84
C SER A 232 13.82 -3.25 -2.31
N ASN A 233 14.03 -4.29 -3.12
CA ASN A 233 14.21 -4.12 -4.57
C ASN A 233 12.88 -3.94 -5.33
N THR A 234 11.74 -4.03 -4.63
CA THR A 234 10.41 -3.91 -5.21
C THR A 234 9.58 -2.83 -4.52
N GLU A 235 8.73 -2.14 -5.29
CA GLU A 235 7.71 -1.24 -4.76
C GLU A 235 6.41 -1.97 -4.40
N ARG A 236 6.32 -3.27 -4.68
CA ARG A 236 5.10 -4.06 -4.52
C ARG A 236 5.17 -4.94 -3.28
N ILE A 237 5.18 -4.31 -2.11
CA ILE A 237 5.11 -5.02 -0.83
C ILE A 237 3.75 -5.72 -0.70
N SER A 238 3.75 -7.00 -0.32
CA SER A 238 2.54 -7.80 -0.13
C SER A 238 1.89 -7.51 1.23
N VAL A 239 0.74 -6.84 1.21
CA VAL A 239 -0.04 -6.55 2.42
C VAL A 239 -0.62 -7.83 3.04
N GLN A 240 -1.07 -8.78 2.21
CA GLN A 240 -1.56 -10.07 2.69
C GLN A 240 -0.47 -10.81 3.47
N THR A 241 0.76 -10.87 2.95
CA THR A 241 1.87 -11.56 3.62
C THR A 241 2.16 -10.93 4.98
N ILE A 242 2.16 -9.59 5.07
CA ILE A 242 2.35 -8.87 6.33
C ILE A 242 1.23 -9.21 7.32
N SER A 243 -0.03 -9.10 6.89
CA SER A 243 -1.19 -9.33 7.74
C SER A 243 -1.28 -10.79 8.21
N ASP A 244 -1.07 -11.77 7.33
CA ASP A 244 -1.04 -13.19 7.70
C ASP A 244 0.06 -13.49 8.73
N THR A 245 1.23 -12.87 8.55
CA THR A 245 2.37 -13.07 9.43
C THR A 245 2.09 -12.50 10.82
N ILE A 246 1.56 -11.28 10.90
CA ILE A 246 1.10 -10.68 12.16
C ILE A 246 0.03 -11.54 12.82
N HIS A 247 -0.93 -12.03 12.03
CA HIS A 247 -2.03 -12.85 12.52
C HIS A 247 -1.50 -14.16 13.14
N VAL A 248 -0.64 -14.90 12.44
CA VAL A 248 -0.06 -16.15 12.96
C VAL A 248 0.85 -15.88 14.17
N ALA A 249 1.72 -14.89 14.10
CA ALA A 249 2.68 -14.62 15.18
C ALA A 249 1.98 -14.13 16.45
N LEU A 250 1.12 -13.11 16.33
CA LEU A 250 0.63 -12.34 17.48
C LEU A 250 -0.76 -12.77 17.97
N TYR A 251 -1.60 -13.36 17.10
CA TYR A 251 -2.96 -13.78 17.49
C TYR A 251 -3.05 -15.27 17.74
N HIS A 252 -2.24 -16.07 17.04
CA HIS A 252 -2.11 -17.50 17.33
C HIS A 252 -0.94 -17.83 18.27
N HIS A 253 -0.17 -16.83 18.72
CA HIS A 253 0.96 -16.99 19.64
C HIS A 253 1.91 -18.11 19.18
N ASN A 254 2.31 -18.06 17.91
CA ASN A 254 2.97 -19.17 17.23
C ASN A 254 4.34 -18.77 16.69
N GLU A 255 5.38 -19.53 17.08
CA GLU A 255 6.76 -19.37 16.63
C GLU A 255 6.91 -19.40 15.10
N GLU A 256 6.09 -20.17 14.38
CA GLU A 256 6.11 -20.16 12.90
C GLU A 256 5.79 -18.77 12.34
N GLY A 257 5.00 -17.95 13.04
CA GLY A 257 4.76 -16.56 12.65
C GLY A 257 6.03 -15.70 12.68
N TYR A 258 6.90 -15.92 13.67
CA TYR A 258 8.20 -15.23 13.78
C TYR A 258 9.16 -15.70 12.67
N LYS A 259 9.21 -17.01 12.42
CA LYS A 259 9.99 -17.58 11.30
C LYS A 259 9.49 -17.09 9.94
N LYS A 260 8.17 -17.01 9.77
CA LYS A 260 7.52 -16.45 8.58
C LYS A 260 7.87 -14.97 8.38
N PHE A 261 7.93 -14.18 9.45
CA PHE A 261 8.41 -12.81 9.38
C PHE A 261 9.85 -12.71 8.85
N GLU A 262 10.76 -13.50 9.41
CA GLU A 262 12.16 -13.49 9.00
C GLU A 262 12.35 -13.94 7.55
N ARG A 263 11.62 -14.97 7.14
CA ARG A 263 11.71 -15.55 5.79
C ARG A 263 10.99 -14.70 4.74
N ASP A 264 9.70 -14.42 4.94
CA ASP A 264 8.81 -13.93 3.90
C ASP A 264 8.71 -12.38 3.88
N ILE A 265 9.10 -11.71 4.96
CA ILE A 265 9.13 -10.24 5.04
C ILE A 265 10.57 -9.76 4.96
N VAL A 266 11.43 -10.21 5.88
CA VAL A 266 12.82 -9.73 5.94
C VAL A 266 13.68 -10.32 4.82
N GLY A 267 13.48 -11.60 4.48
CA GLY A 267 14.17 -12.24 3.37
C GLY A 267 13.85 -11.60 2.01
N GLU A 268 12.58 -11.24 1.79
CA GLU A 268 12.11 -10.68 0.51
C GLU A 268 12.33 -9.16 0.39
N TYR A 269 12.10 -8.40 1.47
CA TYR A 269 12.06 -6.94 1.42
C TYR A 269 13.17 -6.25 2.22
N GLY A 270 14.00 -7.02 2.93
CA GLY A 270 15.02 -6.49 3.83
C GLY A 270 14.45 -6.02 5.17
N LEU A 271 15.32 -5.42 5.99
CA LEU A 271 14.91 -4.88 7.29
C LEU A 271 14.04 -3.64 7.10
N ALA A 272 12.85 -3.68 7.70
CA ALA A 272 11.89 -2.59 7.63
C ALA A 272 12.04 -1.64 8.82
N TRP A 273 11.61 -0.41 8.62
CA TRP A 273 11.53 0.61 9.67
C TRP A 273 10.11 0.67 10.21
N ASP A 274 9.97 0.75 11.52
CA ASP A 274 8.81 1.37 12.15
C ASP A 274 9.09 2.87 12.17
N SER A 275 8.43 3.60 11.27
CA SER A 275 8.74 5.00 10.96
C SER A 275 7.73 5.94 11.60
N ILE A 276 8.12 7.22 11.70
CA ILE A 276 7.23 8.31 12.09
C ILE A 276 7.17 9.38 11.00
N LEU A 277 5.99 9.95 10.78
CA LEU A 277 5.80 11.09 9.88
C LEU A 277 6.35 12.36 10.54
N THR A 278 7.17 13.11 9.81
CA THR A 278 7.53 14.48 10.20
C THR A 278 7.35 15.41 9.02
N PHE A 279 7.01 16.66 9.27
CA PHE A 279 6.84 17.65 8.23
C PHE A 279 8.13 17.83 7.41
N LYS A 280 7.98 17.92 6.08
CA LYS A 280 9.04 18.39 5.20
C LYS A 280 9.09 19.89 5.34
N GLY A 281 10.14 20.42 5.96
CA GLY A 281 10.37 21.86 5.90
C GLY A 281 10.22 22.36 4.45
N GLU A 282 9.65 23.54 4.27
CA GLU A 282 9.71 24.19 2.97
C GLU A 282 11.20 24.41 2.67
N LYS A 283 11.68 23.91 1.52
CA LYS A 283 12.88 24.49 0.95
C LYS A 283 12.48 25.93 0.65
N GLU A 284 12.87 26.87 1.51
CA GLU A 284 12.94 28.25 1.10
C GLU A 284 13.83 28.23 -0.16
N ASN A 285 13.21 28.46 -1.31
CA ASN A 285 13.97 28.82 -2.49
C ASN A 285 14.67 30.11 -2.11
N GLU A 286 15.95 30.01 -1.74
CA GLU A 286 16.84 31.16 -1.66
C GLU A 286 16.68 31.92 -2.99
N LYS A 287 16.15 33.14 -2.86
CA LYS A 287 15.92 34.07 -3.97
C LYS A 287 17.23 34.48 -4.61
#